data_AF-A0A8T5KS28-F1
#
_entry.id   AF-A0A8T5KS28-F1
#
_cell.length_a   1.000
_cell.length_b   1.000
_cell.length_c   1.000
_cell.angle_alpha   90.00
_cell.angle_beta   90.00
_cell.angle_gamma   90.00
#
_symmetry.space_group_name_H-M   'P 1'
#
loop_
_entity.id
_entity.type
_entity.pdbx_description
1 polymer ?
#
loop_
_entity_poly.entity_id
_entity_poly.type
_entity_poly.pdbx_seq_one_letter_code
_entity_poly.pdbx_strand_id
1 'polypeptide(L)'
;MAEDFKRSPAVARNISDIKIEDVRVRIVGTIIDKDESTIALDDGTGKIDVTFKEPVKEDVNTLVRVFGKAVPTDSGFELEGEIIQDMSGLDMDLYKQSISI
;
A
#
# COMPACT_ATOMS: atom_id res chain seq x y z
N MET A 1 15.38 12.06 28.21
CA MET A 1 15.63 10.86 27.40
C MET A 1 14.62 10.91 26.27
N ALA A 2 15.06 11.05 25.02
CA ALA A 2 14.16 10.89 23.90
C ALA A 2 13.89 9.40 23.80
N GLU A 3 12.68 8.97 24.14
CA GLU A 3 12.25 7.62 23.80
C GLU A 3 12.35 7.51 22.28
N ASP A 4 13.17 6.59 21.79
CA ASP A 4 13.21 6.24 20.37
C ASP A 4 11.81 5.73 20.00
N PHE A 5 10.96 6.63 19.48
CA PHE A 5 9.67 6.27 18.91
C PHE A 5 9.92 5.42 17.66
N LYS A 6 10.16 4.12 17.87
CA LYS A 6 10.30 3.14 16.81
C LYS A 6 8.95 3.05 16.11
N ARG A 7 8.91 3.43 14.84
CA ARG A 7 7.71 3.31 14.01
C ARG A 7 7.23 1.85 14.03
N SER A 8 5.92 1.66 14.16
CA SER A 8 5.33 0.33 14.06
C SER A 8 5.76 -0.35 12.74
N PRO A 9 6.04 -1.66 12.76
CA PRO A 9 6.34 -2.39 11.54
C PRO A 9 5.14 -2.33 10.60
N ALA A 10 5.41 -2.19 9.30
CA ALA A 10 4.36 -2.27 8.29
C ALA A 10 3.99 -3.74 8.07
N VAL A 11 2.77 -4.12 8.41
CA VAL A 11 2.28 -5.49 8.28
C VAL A 11 1.89 -5.76 6.83
N ALA A 12 2.31 -6.90 6.28
CA ALA A 12 1.90 -7.30 4.94
C ALA A 12 0.42 -7.68 4.93
N ARG A 13 -0.35 -7.12 4.01
CA ARG A 13 -1.79 -7.38 3.82
C ARG A 13 -2.14 -7.42 2.34
N ASN A 14 -3.15 -8.22 2.01
CA ASN A 14 -3.96 -7.94 0.83
C ASN A 14 -4.94 -6.81 1.18
N ILE A 15 -5.39 -6.06 0.19
CA ILE A 15 -6.28 -4.91 0.39
C ILE A 15 -7.58 -5.34 1.08
N SER A 16 -8.17 -6.49 0.71
CA SER A 16 -9.38 -7.00 1.35
C SER A 16 -9.20 -7.41 2.82
N ASP A 17 -7.96 -7.65 3.25
CA ASP A 17 -7.64 -8.22 4.56
C ASP A 17 -7.18 -7.17 5.57
N ILE A 18 -7.19 -5.87 5.19
CA ILE A 18 -6.85 -4.76 6.09
C ILE A 18 -7.88 -4.69 7.23
N LYS A 19 -7.38 -4.64 8.46
CA LYS A 19 -8.18 -4.56 9.69
C LYS A 19 -7.98 -3.23 10.40
N ILE A 20 -8.93 -2.90 11.28
CA ILE A 20 -8.86 -1.68 12.08
C ILE A 20 -7.65 -1.64 13.03
N GLU A 21 -7.11 -2.82 13.39
CA GLU A 21 -5.90 -2.91 14.20
C GLU A 21 -4.61 -2.68 13.40
N ASP A 22 -4.67 -2.71 12.06
CA ASP A 22 -3.51 -2.58 11.19
C ASP A 22 -3.09 -1.11 11.05
N VAL A 23 -2.39 -0.59 12.06
CA VAL A 23 -1.93 0.82 12.10
C VAL A 23 -1.07 1.19 10.89
N ARG A 24 -0.22 0.27 10.43
CA ARG A 24 0.70 0.48 9.31
C ARG A 24 0.76 -0.77 8.46
N VAL A 25 0.51 -0.65 7.18
CA VAL A 25 0.46 -1.77 6.24
C VAL A 25 1.46 -1.62 5.11
N ARG A 26 1.77 -2.75 4.49
CA ARG A 26 2.51 -2.85 3.24
C ARG A 26 1.69 -3.68 2.26
N ILE A 27 1.29 -3.05 1.16
CA ILE A 27 0.50 -3.67 0.10
C ILE A 27 1.28 -3.68 -1.21
N VAL A 28 0.97 -4.64 -2.08
CA VAL A 28 1.51 -4.71 -3.45
C VAL A 28 0.33 -4.75 -4.39
N GLY A 29 0.27 -3.82 -5.34
CA GLY A 29 -0.86 -3.68 -6.26
C GLY A 29 -0.48 -2.87 -7.50
N THR A 30 -1.35 -2.90 -8.49
CA THR A 30 -1.20 -2.14 -9.74
C THR A 30 -1.93 -0.81 -9.61
N ILE A 31 -1.30 0.28 -10.06
CA ILE A 31 -1.96 1.58 -10.17
C ILE A 31 -3.03 1.51 -11.26
N ILE A 32 -4.29 1.68 -10.90
CA ILE A 32 -5.42 1.66 -11.84
C ILE A 32 -5.96 3.06 -12.15
N ASP A 33 -5.70 4.03 -11.29
CA ASP A 33 -6.02 5.44 -11.50
C ASP A 33 -5.02 6.34 -10.75
N LYS A 34 -4.86 7.58 -11.22
CA LYS A 34 -3.87 8.53 -10.69
C LYS A 34 -4.31 9.98 -10.85
N ASP A 35 -4.14 10.74 -9.77
CA ASP A 35 -4.06 12.21 -9.74
C ASP A 35 -2.65 12.65 -9.30
N GLU A 36 -2.40 13.94 -9.04
CA GLU A 36 -1.07 14.45 -8.70
C GLU A 36 -0.41 13.71 -7.52
N SER A 37 -1.10 13.61 -6.38
CA SER A 37 -0.60 13.00 -5.14
C SER A 37 -1.39 11.79 -4.66
N THR A 38 -2.40 11.38 -5.43
CA THR A 38 -3.32 10.31 -5.06
C THR A 38 -3.33 9.23 -6.13
N ILE A 39 -3.29 7.96 -5.73
CA ILE A 39 -3.39 6.82 -6.63
C ILE A 39 -4.44 5.84 -6.11
N ALA A 40 -5.14 5.19 -7.04
CA ALA A 40 -5.96 4.03 -6.74
C ALA A 40 -5.17 2.76 -7.06
N LEU A 41 -5.06 1.85 -6.10
CA LEU A 41 -4.39 0.56 -6.25
C LEU A 41 -5.38 -0.59 -6.30
N ASP A 42 -5.08 -1.59 -7.12
CA ASP A 42 -5.78 -2.88 -7.18
C ASP A 42 -4.78 -4.03 -7.04
N ASP A 43 -5.01 -4.94 -6.09
CA ASP A 43 -4.17 -6.13 -5.87
C ASP A 43 -4.85 -7.45 -6.28
N GLY A 44 -6.03 -7.36 -6.90
CA GLY A 44 -6.90 -8.48 -7.27
C GLY A 44 -7.80 -8.97 -6.14
N THR A 45 -7.62 -8.50 -4.91
CA THR A 45 -8.50 -8.79 -3.76
C THR A 45 -9.39 -7.61 -3.40
N GLY A 46 -8.93 -6.39 -3.65
CA GLY A 46 -9.67 -5.16 -3.40
C GLY A 46 -9.04 -3.96 -4.06
N LYS A 47 -9.67 -2.80 -3.85
CA LYS A 47 -9.18 -1.49 -4.31
C LYS A 47 -9.01 -0.56 -3.13
N ILE A 48 -7.97 0.27 -3.16
CA ILE A 48 -7.72 1.25 -2.11
C ILE A 48 -7.09 2.52 -2.68
N ASP A 49 -7.54 3.67 -2.17
CA ASP A 49 -6.94 4.95 -2.47
C ASP A 49 -5.78 5.24 -1.52
N VAL A 50 -4.68 5.71 -2.09
CA VAL A 50 -3.48 6.08 -1.37
C VAL A 50 -3.15 7.54 -1.66
N THR A 51 -3.09 8.36 -0.61
CA THR A 51 -2.70 9.77 -0.70
C THR A 51 -1.30 9.96 -0.15
N PHE A 52 -0.44 10.61 -0.91
CA PHE A 52 0.93 10.96 -0.53
C PHE A 52 1.08 12.46 -0.27
N LYS A 53 2.14 12.84 0.45
CA LYS A 53 2.49 14.25 0.67
C LYS A 53 3.15 14.92 -0.54
N GLU A 54 3.78 14.13 -1.38
CA GLU A 54 4.49 14.58 -2.58
C GLU A 54 3.84 13.94 -3.82
N PRO A 55 3.98 14.56 -5.01
CA PRO A 55 3.45 13.99 -6.23
C PRO A 55 4.00 12.59 -6.52
N VAL A 56 3.13 11.70 -6.99
CA VAL A 56 3.49 10.33 -7.34
C VAL A 56 4.10 10.30 -8.73
N LYS A 57 5.25 9.64 -8.90
CA LYS A 57 6.01 9.63 -10.17
C LYS A 57 5.60 8.46 -11.05
N GLU A 58 5.19 7.36 -10.45
CA GLU A 58 4.79 6.12 -11.08
C GLU A 58 3.49 6.31 -11.87
N ASP A 59 3.38 5.67 -13.04
CA ASP A 59 2.24 5.81 -13.95
C ASP A 59 1.19 4.72 -13.74
N VAL A 60 -0.01 4.94 -14.26
CA VAL A 60 -1.07 3.92 -14.33
C VAL A 60 -0.55 2.67 -15.06
N ASN A 61 -0.98 1.49 -14.62
CA ASN A 61 -0.50 0.16 -14.99
C ASN A 61 0.89 -0.22 -14.45
N THR A 62 1.49 0.58 -13.58
CA THR A 62 2.73 0.20 -12.87
C THR A 62 2.40 -0.68 -11.67
N LEU A 63 3.12 -1.79 -11.52
CA LEU A 63 3.08 -2.61 -10.31
C LEU A 63 3.94 -1.95 -9.24
N VAL A 64 3.35 -1.65 -8.09
CA VAL A 64 4.05 -0.94 -7.01
C VAL A 64 3.84 -1.62 -5.66
N ARG A 65 4.75 -1.32 -4.74
CA ARG A 65 4.60 -1.64 -3.32
C ARG A 65 4.48 -0.35 -2.54
N VAL A 66 3.41 -0.25 -1.76
CA VAL A 66 3.13 0.92 -0.93
C VAL A 66 3.20 0.57 0.54
N PHE A 67 3.82 1.46 1.31
CA PHE A 67 3.79 1.46 2.75
C PHE A 67 3.02 2.68 3.22
N GLY A 68 2.10 2.50 4.15
CA GLY A 68 1.31 3.61 4.65
C GLY A 68 0.53 3.26 5.91
N LYS A 69 -0.15 4.27 6.46
CA LYS A 69 -1.06 4.09 7.59
C LYS A 69 -2.47 3.85 7.07
N ALA A 70 -3.13 2.81 7.58
CA ALA A 70 -4.52 2.57 7.26
C ALA A 70 -5.39 3.54 8.07
N VAL A 71 -6.22 4.31 7.39
CA VAL A 71 -7.18 5.25 7.97
C VAL A 71 -8.58 4.69 7.71
N PRO A 72 -9.35 4.36 8.75
CA PRO A 72 -10.73 3.90 8.57
C PRO A 72 -11.60 5.01 7.98
N THR A 73 -12.47 4.66 7.03
CA THR A 73 -13.47 5.53 6.42
C THR A 73 -14.85 4.87 6.45
N ASP A 74 -15.90 5.59 6.07
CA ASP A 74 -17.26 5.03 5.98
C ASP A 74 -17.37 3.90 4.93
N SER A 75 -16.47 3.87 3.94
CA SER A 75 -16.43 2.90 2.84
C SER A 75 -15.37 1.80 3.01
N GLY A 76 -14.62 1.80 4.11
CA GLY A 76 -13.56 0.82 4.38
C GLY A 76 -12.31 1.48 4.93
N PHE A 77 -11.23 1.47 4.15
CA PHE A 77 -9.95 2.06 4.52
C PHE A 77 -9.39 2.88 3.37
N GLU A 78 -8.73 3.98 3.72
CA GLU A 78 -7.79 4.71 2.87
C GLU A 78 -6.37 4.57 3.43
N LEU A 79 -5.39 4.91 2.61
CA LEU A 79 -3.99 4.82 2.98
C LEU A 79 -3.29 6.19 2.91
N GLU A 80 -2.73 6.61 4.04
CA GLU A 80 -1.73 7.69 4.04
C GLU A 80 -0.37 7.09 3.63
N GLY A 81 0.03 7.32 2.38
CA GLY A 81 1.24 6.79 1.78
C GLY A 81 2.51 7.44 2.36
N GLU A 82 3.46 6.58 2.76
CA GLU A 82 4.78 6.99 3.25
C GLU A 82 5.90 6.64 2.27
N ILE A 83 5.79 5.48 1.60
CA ILE A 83 6.80 4.97 0.66
C ILE A 83 6.06 4.31 -0.49
N ILE A 84 6.46 4.64 -1.72
CA ILE A 84 6.12 3.91 -2.94
C ILE A 84 7.41 3.31 -3.53
N GLN A 85 7.33 2.07 -4.00
CA GLN A 85 8.42 1.38 -4.66
C GLN A 85 7.94 0.81 -5.98
N ASP A 86 8.66 1.07 -7.06
CA ASP A 86 8.47 0.39 -8.34
C ASP A 86 8.79 -1.10 -8.18
N MET A 87 7.81 -1.94 -8.53
CA MET A 87 7.89 -3.40 -8.48
C MET A 87 7.70 -3.99 -9.89
N SER A 88 7.87 -3.23 -10.96
CA SER A 88 7.67 -3.70 -12.35
C SER A 88 8.56 -4.89 -12.72
N GLY A 89 9.68 -5.09 -12.02
CA GLY A 89 10.56 -6.26 -12.17
C GLY A 89 10.22 -7.45 -11.26
N LEU A 90 9.13 -7.39 -10.49
CA LEU A 90 8.72 -8.46 -9.58
C LEU A 90 7.99 -9.57 -10.33
N ASP A 91 8.46 -10.80 -10.15
CA ASP A 91 7.71 -11.99 -10.55
C ASP A 91 6.57 -12.23 -9.55
N MET A 92 5.33 -12.02 -9.98
CA MET A 92 4.15 -12.11 -9.14
C MET A 92 3.79 -13.54 -8.74
N ASP A 93 4.20 -14.54 -9.52
CA ASP A 93 3.94 -15.94 -9.20
C ASP A 93 4.87 -16.39 -8.07
N LEU A 94 6.15 -16.01 -8.13
CA LEU A 94 7.10 -16.23 -7.04
C LEU A 94 6.73 -15.41 -5.80
N TYR A 95 6.28 -14.16 -5.97
CA TYR A 95 5.84 -13.33 -4.86
C TYR A 95 4.71 -14.01 -4.09
N LYS A 96 3.66 -14.48 -4.77
CA LYS A 96 2.53 -15.20 -4.14
C LYS A 96 2.98 -16.45 -3.37
N GLN A 97 3.92 -17.22 -3.91
CA GLN A 97 4.50 -18.38 -3.21
C GLN A 97 5.25 -17.98 -1.93
N SER A 98 5.92 -16.82 -1.91
CA SER A 98 6.70 -16.38 -0.75
C SER A 98 5.87 -15.87 0.42
N ILE A 99 4.62 -15.44 0.18
CA ILE A 99 3.74 -14.86 1.21
C ILE A 99 2.68 -15.87 1.67
N SER A 100 2.38 -16.86 0.84
CA SER A 100 1.52 -17.99 1.19
C SER A 100 2.33 -19.00 2.02
N ILE A 101 2.40 -18.78 3.33
CA ILE A 101 2.91 -19.75 4.31
C ILE A 101 1.74 -20.53 4.89
#